data_AF-A0A811TC74-F1
#
_entry.id   AF-A0A811TC74-F1
#
_cell.length_a   1.000
_cell.length_b   1.000
_cell.length_c   1.000
_cell.angle_alpha   90.00
_cell.angle_beta   90.00
_cell.angle_gamma   90.00
#
_symmetry.space_group_name_H-M   'P 1'
#
loop_
_entity.id
_entity.type
_entity.pdbx_description
1 polymer ?
#
loop_
_entity_poly.entity_id
_entity_poly.type
_entity_poly.pdbx_seq_one_letter_code
_entity_poly.pdbx_strand_id
1 'polypeptide(L)'
;MGILDKIRGNPFEKLKKDDLTAEHIRLEREEKLKIAEVEKLSKQKKDLFDKGFDATEGERRSLARKIQQIDQKVKLDNIHLKKISDQIRVVDNMIFIHENKRMLENKGLMPKLARMDKSKLDEFLAGVNLKDHMMTDNFGVILTTMETEYGLQGEVEDDTEASKLMDLWSTSDIAEADEVYTKWDKEKVAKDREEELL
;
A
#
# COMPACT_ATOMS: atom_id res chain seq x y z
N MET A 1 -15.52 2.36 -2.35
CA MET A 1 -16.01 1.80 -3.62
C MET A 1 -14.81 1.26 -4.34
N GLY A 2 -14.71 -0.06 -4.38
CA GLY A 2 -13.65 -0.81 -5.03
C GLY A 2 -13.75 -0.77 -6.55
N ILE A 3 -12.73 -1.30 -7.23
CA ILE A 3 -12.78 -1.46 -8.69
C ILE A 3 -13.80 -2.55 -9.05
N LEU A 4 -13.89 -3.60 -8.22
CA LEU A 4 -14.79 -4.72 -8.46
C LEU A 4 -16.27 -4.39 -8.27
N ASP A 5 -16.60 -3.35 -7.48
CA ASP A 5 -17.97 -2.89 -7.25
C ASP A 5 -18.66 -2.40 -8.54
N LYS A 6 -17.87 -1.93 -9.52
CA LYS A 6 -18.38 -1.42 -10.80
C LYS A 6 -18.75 -2.52 -11.79
N ILE A 7 -18.34 -3.77 -11.52
CA ILE A 7 -18.55 -4.90 -12.40
C ILE A 7 -19.87 -5.57 -12.04
N ARG A 8 -20.74 -5.85 -13.02
CA ARG A 8 -21.96 -6.64 -12.81
C ARG A 8 -21.67 -8.13 -13.08
N GLY A 9 -22.04 -9.01 -12.15
CA GLY A 9 -21.75 -10.47 -12.22
C GLY A 9 -20.39 -10.87 -11.64
N ASN A 10 -19.93 -12.10 -11.95
CA ASN A 10 -18.66 -12.64 -11.46
C ASN A 10 -17.47 -11.92 -12.13
N PRO A 11 -16.57 -11.27 -11.37
CA PRO A 11 -15.43 -10.54 -11.93
C PRO A 11 -14.46 -11.45 -12.70
N PHE A 12 -14.33 -12.72 -12.31
CA PHE A 12 -13.43 -13.69 -12.95
C PHE A 12 -13.91 -14.18 -14.33
N GLU A 13 -15.18 -13.96 -14.67
CA GLU A 13 -15.75 -14.34 -15.98
C GLU A 13 -15.95 -13.15 -16.90
N LYS A 14 -16.08 -11.95 -16.34
CA LYS A 14 -16.41 -10.74 -17.08
C LYS A 14 -15.19 -9.92 -17.48
N LEU A 15 -14.14 -9.94 -16.66
CA LEU A 15 -12.92 -9.21 -16.97
C LEU A 15 -12.01 -10.06 -17.85
N LYS A 16 -11.65 -9.51 -19.01
CA LYS A 16 -10.62 -10.10 -19.85
C LYS A 16 -9.24 -9.65 -19.36
N LYS A 17 -8.25 -10.50 -19.59
CA LYS A 17 -6.84 -10.17 -19.31
C LYS A 17 -6.39 -8.86 -19.96
N ASP A 18 -6.79 -8.62 -21.21
CA ASP A 18 -6.42 -7.40 -21.94
C ASP A 18 -7.01 -6.14 -21.28
N ASP A 19 -8.26 -6.22 -20.79
CA ASP A 19 -8.91 -5.13 -20.07
C ASP A 19 -8.21 -4.85 -18.74
N LEU A 20 -7.81 -5.90 -18.02
CA LEU A 20 -7.03 -5.80 -16.78
C LEU A 20 -5.64 -5.19 -17.01
N THR A 21 -4.98 -5.57 -18.10
CA THR A 21 -3.65 -5.04 -18.46
C THR A 21 -3.73 -3.56 -18.85
N ALA A 22 -4.76 -3.18 -19.61
CA ALA A 22 -5.01 -1.78 -19.95
C ALA A 22 -5.29 -0.94 -18.70
N GLU A 23 -6.08 -1.47 -17.76
CA GLU A 23 -6.39 -0.80 -16.49
C GLU A 23 -5.15 -0.68 -15.60
N HIS A 24 -4.31 -1.71 -15.52
CA HIS A 24 -3.03 -1.67 -14.81
C HIS A 24 -2.15 -0.52 -15.32
N ILE A 25 -1.92 -0.44 -16.64
CA ILE A 25 -1.13 0.63 -17.27
C ILE A 25 -1.73 2.01 -16.97
N ARG A 26 -3.06 2.12 -16.98
CA ARG A 26 -3.77 3.37 -16.65
C ARG A 26 -3.49 3.79 -15.21
N LEU A 27 -3.59 2.87 -14.27
CA LEU A 27 -3.37 3.11 -12.84
C LEU A 27 -1.91 3.44 -12.53
N GLU A 28 -0.94 2.72 -13.10
CA GLU A 28 0.50 3.03 -12.94
C GLU A 28 0.83 4.45 -13.44
N ARG A 29 0.23 4.85 -14.57
CA ARG A 29 0.41 6.19 -15.10
C ARG A 29 -0.19 7.24 -14.15
N GLU A 30 -1.36 6.97 -13.59
CA GLU A 30 -2.03 7.85 -12.63
C GLU A 30 -1.20 7.99 -11.34
N GLU A 31 -0.69 6.88 -10.82
CA GLU A 31 0.21 6.85 -9.66
C GLU A 31 1.45 7.69 -9.90
N LYS A 32 2.14 7.48 -11.03
CA LYS A 32 3.35 8.24 -11.40
C LYS A 32 3.09 9.74 -11.49
N LEU A 33 1.96 10.16 -12.09
CA LEU A 33 1.59 11.57 -12.16
C LEU A 33 1.33 12.15 -10.77
N LYS A 34 0.67 11.38 -9.90
CA LYS A 34 0.35 11.81 -8.55
C LYS A 34 1.60 11.91 -7.66
N ILE A 35 2.55 10.97 -7.77
CA ILE A 35 3.87 11.05 -7.12
C ILE A 35 4.59 12.34 -7.52
N ALA A 36 4.65 12.64 -8.82
CA ALA A 36 5.29 13.86 -9.31
C ALA A 36 4.61 15.15 -8.79
N GLU A 37 3.28 15.12 -8.58
CA GLU A 37 2.55 16.22 -7.95
C GLU A 37 2.94 16.40 -6.47
N VAL A 38 2.99 15.31 -5.70
CA VAL A 38 3.42 15.34 -4.29
C VAL A 38 4.84 15.86 -4.17
N GLU A 39 5.78 15.37 -4.99
CA GLU A 39 7.17 15.86 -5.00
C GLU A 39 7.25 17.36 -5.29
N LYS A 40 6.46 17.85 -6.24
CA LYS A 40 6.40 19.28 -6.57
C LYS A 40 5.88 20.09 -5.39
N LEU A 41 4.83 19.62 -4.71
CA LEU A 41 4.27 20.28 -3.53
C LEU A 41 5.27 20.31 -2.37
N SER A 42 6.00 19.23 -2.14
CA SER A 42 7.06 19.15 -1.13
C SER A 42 8.19 20.14 -1.40
N LYS A 43 8.62 20.29 -2.67
CA LYS A 43 9.60 21.31 -3.07
C LYS A 43 9.05 22.72 -2.82
N GLN A 44 7.81 23.00 -3.19
CA GLN A 44 7.17 24.30 -2.94
C GLN A 44 7.04 24.61 -1.44
N LYS A 45 6.73 23.61 -0.61
CA LYS A 45 6.70 23.76 0.85
C LYS A 45 8.07 24.19 1.37
N LYS A 46 9.14 23.51 0.93
CA LYS A 46 10.52 23.84 1.30
C LYS A 46 10.89 25.27 0.89
N ASP A 47 10.60 25.66 -0.35
CA ASP A 47 10.88 27.02 -0.83
C ASP A 47 10.15 28.10 -0.02
N LEU A 48 8.91 27.84 0.41
CA LEU A 48 8.14 28.78 1.25
C LEU A 48 8.66 28.84 2.68
N PHE A 49 9.14 27.70 3.20
CA PHE A 49 9.76 27.62 4.51
C PHE A 49 11.07 28.42 4.54
N ASP A 50 11.92 28.23 3.53
CA ASP A 50 13.20 28.94 3.41
C ASP A 50 13.00 30.46 3.29
N LYS A 51 11.96 30.90 2.57
CA LYS A 51 11.57 32.33 2.51
C LYS A 51 11.15 32.91 3.87
N GLY A 52 10.78 32.08 4.83
CA GLY A 52 10.37 32.49 6.16
C GLY A 52 11.51 33.10 6.99
N PHE A 53 12.76 32.71 6.72
CA PHE A 53 13.92 33.19 7.49
C PHE A 53 14.11 34.71 7.34
N ASP A 54 14.02 35.23 6.12
CA ASP A 54 14.24 36.65 5.80
C ASP A 54 12.96 37.51 5.80
N ALA A 55 11.79 36.89 6.03
CA ALA A 55 10.49 37.55 5.96
C ALA A 55 10.14 38.35 7.22
N THR A 56 9.38 39.44 7.03
CA THR A 56 8.75 40.20 8.13
C THR A 56 7.67 39.37 8.84
N GLU A 57 7.23 39.78 10.04
CA GLU A 57 6.23 39.04 10.81
C GLU A 57 4.90 38.83 10.03
N GLY A 58 4.42 39.86 9.33
CA GLY A 58 3.21 39.77 8.50
C GLY A 58 3.36 38.79 7.34
N GLU A 59 4.53 38.76 6.71
CA GLU A 59 4.85 37.84 5.62
C GLU A 59 5.00 36.40 6.13
N ARG A 60 5.63 36.18 7.29
CA ARG A 60 5.70 34.87 7.95
C ARG A 60 4.32 34.28 8.22
N ARG A 61 3.36 35.08 8.69
CA ARG A 61 1.95 34.64 8.87
C ARG A 61 1.29 34.24 7.55
N SER A 62 1.63 34.91 6.45
CA SER A 62 1.14 34.56 5.11
C SER A 62 1.78 33.26 4.59
N LEU A 63 3.10 33.11 4.74
CA LEU A 63 3.85 31.91 4.38
C LEU A 63 3.37 30.68 5.17
N ALA A 64 3.17 30.82 6.47
CA ALA A 64 2.66 29.75 7.33
C ALA A 64 1.29 29.22 6.86
N ARG A 65 0.36 30.12 6.51
CA ARG A 65 -0.95 29.72 5.96
C ARG A 65 -0.82 28.94 4.64
N LYS A 66 0.09 29.35 3.75
CA LYS A 66 0.35 28.66 2.48
C LYS A 66 0.97 27.28 2.70
N ILE A 67 1.91 27.16 3.64
CA ILE A 67 2.52 25.88 4.03
C ILE A 67 1.44 24.92 4.55
N GLN A 68 0.55 25.38 5.44
CA GLN A 68 -0.56 24.57 5.95
C GLN A 68 -1.51 24.08 4.85
N GLN A 69 -1.81 24.92 3.85
CA GLN A 69 -2.62 24.52 2.70
C GLN A 69 -1.94 23.44 1.85
N ILE A 70 -0.62 23.57 1.64
CA ILE A 70 0.16 22.55 0.92
C ILE A 70 0.18 21.25 1.71
N ASP A 71 0.35 21.29 3.04
CA ASP A 71 0.36 20.09 3.88
C ASP A 71 -0.97 19.32 3.83
N GLN A 72 -2.09 20.04 3.89
CA GLN A 72 -3.41 19.43 3.72
C GLN A 72 -3.53 18.75 2.35
N LYS A 73 -3.04 19.41 1.29
CA LYS A 73 -3.09 18.85 -0.06
C LYS A 73 -2.22 17.60 -0.18
N VAL A 74 -0.98 17.63 0.31
CA VAL A 74 -0.07 16.47 0.32
C VAL A 74 -0.70 15.30 1.07
N LYS A 75 -1.33 15.55 2.23
CA LYS A 75 -2.03 14.50 3.00
C LYS A 75 -3.15 13.86 2.17
N LEU A 76 -3.96 14.65 1.48
CA LEU A 76 -5.03 14.15 0.61
C LEU A 76 -4.48 13.38 -0.59
N ASP A 77 -3.42 13.88 -1.21
CA ASP A 77 -2.76 13.22 -2.34
C ASP A 77 -2.12 11.88 -1.93
N ASN A 78 -1.55 11.78 -0.73
CA ASN A 78 -1.04 10.51 -0.18
C ASN A 78 -2.16 9.49 0.09
N ILE A 79 -3.32 9.93 0.60
CA ILE A 79 -4.50 9.05 0.73
C ILE A 79 -4.94 8.57 -0.65
N HIS A 80 -4.84 9.42 -1.68
CA HIS A 80 -5.17 9.03 -3.04
C HIS A 80 -4.15 8.04 -3.61
N LEU A 81 -2.85 8.26 -3.39
CA LEU A 81 -1.79 7.32 -3.78
C LEU A 81 -2.03 5.94 -3.17
N LYS A 82 -2.32 5.87 -1.87
CA LYS A 82 -2.66 4.59 -1.22
C LYS A 82 -3.81 3.89 -1.95
N LYS A 83 -4.88 4.62 -2.28
CA LYS A 83 -6.01 4.04 -3.02
C LYS A 83 -5.62 3.55 -4.42
N ILE A 84 -4.75 4.27 -5.13
CA ILE A 84 -4.25 3.84 -6.44
C ILE A 84 -3.38 2.59 -6.30
N SER A 85 -2.48 2.54 -5.33
CA SER A 85 -1.65 1.34 -5.09
C SER A 85 -2.49 0.13 -4.67
N ASP A 86 -3.49 0.32 -3.79
CA ASP A 86 -4.45 -0.72 -3.40
C ASP A 86 -5.17 -1.26 -4.65
N GLN A 87 -5.58 -0.37 -5.56
CA GLN A 87 -6.22 -0.71 -6.83
C GLN A 87 -5.31 -1.45 -7.81
N ILE A 88 -4.05 -1.04 -7.94
CA ILE A 88 -3.04 -1.74 -8.75
C ILE A 88 -2.90 -3.18 -8.25
N ARG A 89 -2.79 -3.37 -6.94
CA ARG A 89 -2.66 -4.70 -6.35
C ARG A 89 -3.86 -5.60 -6.62
N VAL A 90 -5.08 -5.04 -6.55
CA VAL A 90 -6.30 -5.78 -6.94
C VAL A 90 -6.20 -6.24 -8.40
N VAL A 91 -5.80 -5.34 -9.32
CA VAL A 91 -5.68 -5.66 -10.75
C VAL A 91 -4.60 -6.72 -10.99
N ASP A 92 -3.43 -6.61 -10.35
CA ASP A 92 -2.35 -7.59 -10.46
C ASP A 92 -2.77 -8.98 -9.98
N ASN A 93 -3.44 -9.04 -8.83
CA ASN A 93 -3.98 -10.29 -8.33
C ASN A 93 -5.04 -10.88 -9.27
N MET A 94 -5.88 -10.04 -9.88
CA MET A 94 -6.86 -10.50 -10.88
C MET A 94 -6.18 -11.05 -12.14
N ILE A 95 -5.12 -10.40 -12.63
CA ILE A 95 -4.30 -10.91 -13.74
C ILE A 95 -3.69 -12.26 -13.37
N PHE A 96 -3.06 -12.34 -12.20
CA PHE A 96 -2.46 -13.58 -11.69
C PHE A 96 -3.50 -14.71 -11.61
N ILE A 97 -4.68 -14.44 -11.05
CA ILE A 97 -5.77 -15.41 -10.96
C ILE A 97 -6.20 -15.88 -12.35
N HIS A 98 -6.34 -14.96 -13.30
CA HIS A 98 -6.74 -15.28 -14.66
C HIS A 98 -5.69 -16.16 -15.38
N GLU A 99 -4.40 -15.91 -15.18
CA GLU A 99 -3.31 -16.70 -15.75
C GLU A 99 -3.18 -18.09 -15.12
N ASN A 100 -3.52 -18.20 -13.83
CA ASN A 100 -3.24 -19.39 -13.01
C ASN A 100 -4.49 -20.15 -12.59
N LYS A 101 -5.63 -19.93 -13.27
CA LYS A 101 -6.94 -20.46 -12.88
C LYS A 101 -6.94 -21.96 -12.58
N ARG A 102 -6.36 -22.79 -13.45
CA ARG A 102 -6.29 -24.25 -13.25
C ARG A 102 -5.53 -24.65 -11.99
N MET A 103 -4.41 -23.97 -11.71
CA MET A 103 -3.63 -24.22 -10.51
C MET A 103 -4.45 -23.85 -9.26
N LEU A 104 -5.10 -22.69 -9.27
CA LEU A 104 -5.91 -22.20 -8.16
C LEU A 104 -7.19 -23.04 -7.93
N GLU A 105 -7.76 -23.61 -8.99
CA GLU A 105 -8.84 -24.59 -8.92
C GLU A 105 -8.36 -25.88 -8.23
N ASN A 106 -7.21 -26.43 -8.65
CA ASN A 106 -6.64 -27.65 -8.06
C ASN A 106 -6.32 -27.48 -6.56
N LYS A 107 -5.93 -26.27 -6.14
CA LYS A 107 -5.69 -25.96 -4.73
C LYS A 107 -6.97 -25.55 -3.96
N GLY A 108 -8.12 -25.47 -4.61
CA GLY A 108 -9.40 -25.12 -3.96
C GLY A 108 -9.61 -23.64 -3.62
N LEU A 109 -8.76 -22.73 -4.11
CA LEU A 109 -8.92 -21.28 -3.89
C LEU A 109 -10.00 -20.66 -4.77
N MET A 110 -10.10 -21.08 -6.04
CA MET A 110 -11.07 -20.46 -6.96
C MET A 110 -12.52 -20.54 -6.48
N PRO A 111 -13.01 -21.68 -5.94
CA PRO A 111 -14.35 -21.75 -5.37
C PRO A 111 -14.57 -20.79 -4.19
N LYS A 112 -13.55 -20.52 -3.38
CA LYS A 112 -13.63 -19.57 -2.26
C LYS A 112 -13.66 -18.13 -2.76
N LEU A 113 -12.77 -17.78 -3.68
CA LEU A 113 -12.71 -16.45 -4.30
C LEU A 113 -14.02 -16.11 -5.03
N ALA A 114 -14.58 -17.06 -5.78
CA ALA A 114 -15.81 -16.87 -6.54
C ALA A 114 -17.07 -16.71 -5.67
N ARG A 115 -17.03 -17.18 -4.41
CA ARG A 115 -18.14 -17.06 -3.45
C ARG A 115 -18.04 -15.82 -2.57
N MET A 116 -16.89 -15.14 -2.58
CA MET A 116 -16.67 -13.96 -1.77
C MET A 116 -17.48 -12.78 -2.31
N ASP A 117 -18.11 -12.02 -1.42
CA ASP A 117 -18.78 -10.77 -1.79
C ASP A 117 -17.76 -9.80 -2.40
N LYS A 118 -18.18 -9.02 -3.41
CA LYS A 118 -17.27 -8.15 -4.17
C LYS A 118 -16.50 -7.16 -3.31
N SER A 119 -17.15 -6.55 -2.32
CA SER A 119 -16.50 -5.61 -1.41
C SER A 119 -15.39 -6.31 -0.61
N LYS A 120 -15.64 -7.54 -0.15
CA LYS A 120 -14.68 -8.35 0.60
C LYS A 120 -13.55 -8.85 -0.31
N LEU A 121 -13.88 -9.21 -1.55
CA LEU A 121 -12.91 -9.63 -2.54
C LEU A 121 -11.97 -8.49 -2.93
N ASP A 122 -12.49 -7.28 -3.07
CA ASP A 122 -11.68 -6.09 -3.36
C ASP A 122 -10.71 -5.78 -2.20
N GLU A 123 -11.20 -5.84 -0.97
CA GLU A 123 -10.39 -5.66 0.25
C GLU A 123 -9.31 -6.75 0.37
N PHE A 124 -9.67 -8.02 0.18
CA PHE A 124 -8.74 -9.15 0.21
C PHE A 124 -7.64 -9.02 -0.85
N LEU A 125 -8.01 -8.71 -2.09
CA LEU A 125 -7.05 -8.57 -3.19
C LEU A 125 -6.23 -7.27 -3.07
N ALA A 126 -6.67 -6.28 -2.30
CA ALA A 126 -5.88 -5.11 -1.94
C ALA A 126 -4.92 -5.39 -0.77
N GLY A 127 -5.24 -6.32 0.11
CA GLY A 127 -4.42 -6.69 1.27
C GLY A 127 -3.30 -7.68 0.96
N VAL A 128 -3.54 -8.61 0.03
CA VAL A 128 -2.67 -9.78 -0.17
C VAL A 128 -1.84 -9.66 -1.45
N ASN A 129 -0.63 -10.22 -1.46
CA ASN A 129 0.13 -10.48 -2.69
C ASN A 129 0.07 -11.98 -3.05
N LEU A 130 -0.92 -12.38 -3.86
CA LEU A 130 -1.15 -13.79 -4.17
C LEU A 130 0.04 -14.44 -4.87
N LYS A 131 0.77 -13.69 -5.70
CA LYS A 131 1.93 -14.19 -6.42
C LYS A 131 3.04 -14.62 -5.45
N ASP A 132 3.39 -13.76 -4.49
CA ASP A 132 4.49 -14.01 -3.57
C ASP A 132 4.18 -15.15 -2.59
N HIS A 133 2.96 -15.18 -2.04
CA HIS A 133 2.51 -16.28 -1.17
C HIS A 133 2.44 -17.64 -1.89
N MET A 134 2.18 -17.63 -3.21
CA MET A 134 2.19 -18.85 -4.01
C MET A 134 3.60 -19.34 -4.33
N MET A 135 4.57 -18.44 -4.49
CA MET A 135 5.98 -18.78 -4.72
C MET A 135 6.69 -19.28 -3.45
N THR A 136 6.20 -18.88 -2.28
CA THR A 136 6.78 -19.24 -0.97
C THR A 136 6.13 -20.47 -0.34
N ASP A 137 5.22 -21.16 -1.04
CA ASP A 137 4.39 -22.25 -0.51
C ASP A 137 3.57 -21.90 0.75
N ASN A 138 3.42 -20.60 1.05
CA ASN A 138 2.62 -20.05 2.15
C ASN A 138 1.10 -20.07 1.85
N PHE A 139 0.66 -21.08 1.11
CA PHE A 139 -0.72 -21.27 0.70
C PHE A 139 -1.69 -21.39 1.88
N GLY A 140 -1.23 -22.06 2.96
CA GLY A 140 -2.01 -22.22 4.17
C GLY A 140 -2.40 -20.88 4.79
N VAL A 141 -1.50 -19.89 4.74
CA VAL A 141 -1.74 -18.54 5.28
C VAL A 141 -2.88 -17.87 4.51
N ILE A 142 -2.87 -17.88 3.17
CA ILE A 142 -3.98 -17.32 2.39
C ILE A 142 -5.31 -17.99 2.75
N LEU A 143 -5.31 -19.32 2.85
CA LEU A 143 -6.52 -20.08 3.13
C LEU A 143 -7.07 -19.71 4.51
N THR A 144 -6.20 -19.61 5.51
CA THR A 144 -6.52 -19.18 6.86
C THR A 144 -6.99 -17.73 6.90
N THR A 145 -6.31 -16.78 6.24
CA THR A 145 -6.75 -15.38 6.13
C THR A 145 -8.16 -15.27 5.52
N MET A 146 -8.44 -16.02 4.45
CA MET A 146 -9.78 -16.06 3.85
C MET A 146 -10.85 -16.62 4.81
N GLU A 147 -10.46 -17.55 5.69
CA GLU A 147 -11.35 -18.18 6.67
C GLU A 147 -11.56 -17.29 7.91
N THR A 148 -10.48 -16.78 8.48
CA THR A 148 -10.43 -15.94 9.69
C THR A 148 -11.01 -14.54 9.47
N GLU A 149 -10.61 -13.83 8.42
CA GLU A 149 -10.96 -12.40 8.26
C GLU A 149 -12.27 -12.18 7.50
N TYR A 150 -12.59 -13.06 6.54
CA TYR A 150 -13.74 -12.84 5.63
C TYR A 150 -14.98 -13.70 5.95
N GLY A 151 -14.88 -14.60 6.94
CA GLY A 151 -16.03 -15.28 7.57
C GLY A 151 -16.24 -16.75 7.18
N LEU A 152 -15.28 -17.62 7.51
CA LEU A 152 -15.41 -19.06 7.79
C LEU A 152 -14.68 -19.37 9.13
N GLN A 153 -15.22 -18.87 10.25
CA GLN A 153 -14.84 -19.03 11.67
C GLN A 153 -13.35 -19.08 12.09
N GLY A 154 -12.94 -18.07 12.87
CA GLY A 154 -11.95 -18.17 13.96
C GLY A 154 -11.02 -16.95 14.10
N GLU A 155 -11.20 -16.15 15.16
CA GLU A 155 -10.32 -15.08 15.72
C GLU A 155 -8.82 -15.46 15.74
N VAL A 156 -7.77 -14.61 15.69
CA VAL A 156 -7.42 -13.17 15.60
C VAL A 156 -5.93 -13.17 15.19
N GLU A 157 -5.38 -12.10 14.56
CA GLU A 157 -4.19 -11.32 15.03
C GLU A 157 -3.59 -10.45 13.91
N ASP A 158 -3.32 -9.19 14.27
CA ASP A 158 -2.86 -8.07 13.44
C ASP A 158 -1.55 -8.37 12.67
N ASP A 159 -1.54 -8.07 11.36
CA ASP A 159 -0.30 -7.91 10.60
C ASP A 159 0.35 -6.55 10.93
N THR A 160 1.08 -6.56 12.04
CA THR A 160 1.70 -5.39 12.65
C THR A 160 2.87 -4.80 11.86
N GLU A 161 3.25 -5.33 10.70
CA GLU A 161 4.48 -4.88 10.02
C GLU A 161 4.23 -3.68 9.07
N ALA A 162 3.11 -3.66 8.35
CA ALA A 162 2.75 -2.56 7.45
C ALA A 162 2.28 -1.29 8.21
N SER A 163 1.55 -1.46 9.32
CA SER A 163 1.15 -0.34 10.18
C SER A 163 2.34 0.24 10.96
N LYS A 164 3.30 -0.58 11.40
CA LYS A 164 4.54 -0.09 12.04
C LYS A 164 5.39 0.74 11.08
N LEU A 165 5.50 0.35 9.81
CA LEU A 165 6.24 1.13 8.80
C LEU A 165 5.54 2.45 8.45
N MET A 166 4.21 2.48 8.42
CA MET A 166 3.44 3.72 8.22
C MET A 166 3.48 4.65 9.44
N ASP A 167 3.46 4.11 10.66
CA ASP A 167 3.61 4.91 11.90
C ASP A 167 5.03 5.47 12.05
N LEU A 168 6.06 4.69 11.67
CA LEU A 168 7.46 5.13 11.70
C LEU A 168 7.75 6.27 10.70
N TRP A 169 7.05 6.30 9.56
CA TRP A 169 7.22 7.35 8.55
C TRP A 169 6.33 8.58 8.76
N SER A 170 5.26 8.46 9.55
CA SER A 170 4.34 9.56 9.84
C SER A 170 4.76 10.40 11.05
N THR A 171 5.72 9.94 11.84
CA THR A 171 6.10 10.56 13.13
C THR A 171 7.45 11.29 13.15
N SER A 172 8.32 11.15 12.16
CA SER A 172 9.68 11.71 12.26
C SER A 172 9.93 12.87 11.29
N ASP A 173 10.18 14.05 11.87
CA ASP A 173 10.81 15.19 11.20
C ASP A 173 12.22 14.77 10.73
N ILE A 174 12.67 15.29 9.58
CA ILE A 174 13.80 14.78 8.79
C ILE A 174 15.14 14.77 9.58
N ALA A 175 15.20 15.44 10.73
CA ALA A 175 16.37 15.49 11.61
C ALA A 175 16.52 14.30 12.59
N GLU A 176 15.45 13.56 12.93
CA GLU A 176 15.54 12.43 13.87
C GLU A 176 15.91 11.09 13.21
N ALA A 177 15.76 10.98 11.89
CA ALA A 177 16.05 9.75 11.13
C ALA A 177 17.54 9.37 11.12
N ASP A 178 18.45 10.36 11.18
CA ASP A 178 19.91 10.13 11.17
C ASP A 178 20.43 9.55 12.51
N GLU A 179 19.80 9.89 13.64
CA GLU A 179 20.16 9.33 14.96
C GLU A 179 19.63 7.91 15.16
N VAL A 180 18.50 7.56 14.54
CA VAL A 180 17.91 6.21 14.61
C VAL A 180 18.72 5.24 13.74
N TYR A 181 19.15 5.66 12.54
CA TYR A 181 20.02 4.85 11.67
C TYR A 181 21.34 4.48 12.36
N THR A 182 21.96 5.42 13.09
CA THR A 182 23.24 5.19 13.78
C THR A 182 23.11 4.34 15.06
N LYS A 183 21.91 4.20 15.63
CA LYS A 183 21.63 3.25 16.73
C LYS A 183 21.30 1.86 16.20
N TRP A 184 20.57 1.75 15.10
CA TRP A 184 20.18 0.49 14.49
C TRP A 184 21.38 -0.30 13.92
N ASP A 185 22.37 0.40 13.34
CA ASP A 185 23.63 -0.21 12.90
C ASP A 185 24.47 -0.78 14.06
N LYS A 186 24.33 -0.24 15.28
CA LYS A 186 25.04 -0.73 16.46
C LYS A 186 24.36 -1.95 17.10
N GLU A 187 23.03 -2.03 17.06
CA GLU A 187 22.30 -3.20 17.56
C GLU A 187 22.41 -4.40 16.62
N LYS A 188 22.47 -4.17 15.30
CA LYS A 188 22.63 -5.25 14.32
C LYS A 188 24.02 -5.90 14.41
N VAL A 189 25.08 -5.09 14.55
CA VAL A 189 26.46 -5.58 14.76
C VAL A 189 26.64 -6.28 16.11
N ALA A 190 25.84 -5.96 17.13
CA ALA A 190 25.87 -6.64 18.42
C ALA A 190 25.20 -8.02 18.38
N LYS A 191 24.06 -8.16 17.67
CA LYS A 191 23.40 -9.45 17.47
C LYS A 191 24.20 -10.41 16.59
N ASP A 192 24.79 -9.90 15.50
CA ASP A 192 25.61 -10.73 14.61
C ASP A 192 26.90 -11.24 15.30
N ARG A 193 27.39 -10.56 16.36
CA ARG A 193 28.52 -11.02 17.19
C ARG A 193 28.15 -12.03 18.28
N GLU A 194 26.91 -12.04 18.76
CA GLU A 194 26.43 -13.04 19.72
C GLU A 194 26.11 -14.38 19.04
N GLU A 195 25.71 -14.37 17.77
CA GLU A 195 25.45 -15.59 16.98
C GLU A 195 26.73 -16.26 16.44
N GLU A 196 27.88 -15.58 16.38
CA GLU A 196 29.17 -16.19 16.00
C GLU A 196 29.94 -16.85 17.16
N LEU A 197 29.49 -16.69 18.42
CA LEU A 197 30.15 -17.24 19.62
C LEU A 197 29.36 -18.36 20.33
N LEU A 198 28.25 -18.82 19.73
CA LEU A 198 27.49 -20.02 20.12
C LEU A 198 27.64 -21.13 19.07
#